data_AF-A0A7D4IDE6-F1
#
_entry.id   AF-A0A7D4IDE6-F1
#
_cell.length_a   1.000
_cell.length_b   1.000
_cell.length_c   1.000
_cell.angle_alpha   90.00
_cell.angle_beta   90.00
_cell.angle_gamma   90.00
#
_symmetry.space_group_name_H-M   'P 1'
#
loop_
_entity.id
_entity.type
_entity.pdbx_description
1 polymer ?
#
loop_
_entity_poly.entity_id
_entity_poly.type
_entity_poly.pdbx_seq_one_letter_code
_entity_poly.pdbx_strand_id
1 'polypeptide(L)'
;MNLYEAIRWGNESGDPYTGGPDGADTCFLVRAESVEEAGRLADAALRGARGGLADWAQVLHLLGTEQATDSESRILRGPYLQHAYRYGWRHWSRDQAAAPWVEQP
;
A
#
# COMPACT_ATOMS: atom_id res chain seq x y z
N MET A 1 -3.79 14.26 9.70
CA MET A 1 -4.14 12.96 9.08
C MET A 1 -3.05 11.94 9.39
N ASN A 2 -3.27 10.66 9.11
CA ASN A 2 -2.24 9.63 9.28
C ASN A 2 -1.48 9.43 7.96
N LEU A 3 -0.23 9.01 8.09
CA LEU A 3 0.62 8.56 6.99
C LEU A 3 0.67 7.04 6.99
N TYR A 4 0.29 6.44 5.88
CA TYR A 4 0.30 5.02 5.66
C TYR A 4 1.26 4.66 4.53
N GLU A 5 1.96 3.55 4.67
CA GLU A 5 2.55 2.85 3.52
C GLU A 5 1.58 1.76 3.09
N ALA A 6 1.00 1.90 1.90
CA ALA A 6 0.14 0.89 1.28
C ALA A 6 0.96 0.01 0.37
N ILE A 7 0.83 -1.29 0.54
CA ILE A 7 1.71 -2.24 -0.13
C ILE A 7 0.90 -3.30 -0.85
N ARG A 8 1.27 -3.52 -2.11
CA ARG A 8 0.93 -4.72 -2.86
C ARG A 8 2.16 -5.60 -3.04
N TRP A 9 2.04 -6.90 -2.75
CA TRP A 9 3.11 -7.87 -2.96
C TRP A 9 3.54 -7.97 -4.43
N GLY A 10 4.85 -7.92 -4.63
CA GLY A 10 5.47 -8.01 -5.95
C GLY A 10 5.22 -6.81 -6.86
N ASN A 11 5.66 -6.94 -8.11
CA ASN A 11 5.56 -5.90 -9.13
C ASN A 11 5.35 -6.44 -10.56
N GLU A 12 4.92 -5.56 -11.46
CA GLU A 12 4.60 -5.92 -12.86
C GLU A 12 5.82 -5.89 -13.80
N SER A 13 7.05 -5.75 -13.28
CA SER A 13 8.24 -5.81 -14.13
C SER A 13 8.34 -7.18 -14.78
N GLY A 14 8.69 -7.20 -16.07
CA GLY A 14 9.02 -8.43 -16.80
C GLY A 14 10.45 -8.94 -16.56
N ASP A 15 11.20 -8.29 -15.66
CA ASP A 15 12.55 -8.71 -15.32
C ASP A 15 12.53 -10.05 -14.56
N PRO A 16 13.29 -11.07 -15.00
CA PRO A 16 13.22 -12.41 -14.44
C PRO A 16 13.85 -12.54 -13.04
N TYR A 17 14.56 -11.53 -12.54
CA TYR A 17 15.24 -11.55 -11.25
C TYR A 17 14.59 -10.64 -10.20
N THR A 18 13.94 -9.57 -10.65
CA THR A 18 13.42 -8.49 -9.79
C THR A 18 11.93 -8.23 -10.00
N GLY A 19 11.33 -8.82 -11.03
CA GLY A 19 9.92 -8.70 -11.38
C GLY A 19 9.05 -9.82 -10.84
N GLY A 20 7.74 -9.63 -10.98
CA GLY A 20 6.74 -10.63 -10.63
C GLY A 20 6.38 -10.67 -9.13
N PRO A 21 5.66 -11.73 -8.70
CA PRO A 21 5.11 -11.84 -7.35
C PRO A 21 6.18 -11.93 -6.26
N ASP A 22 7.37 -12.46 -6.58
CA ASP A 22 8.51 -12.60 -5.65
C ASP A 22 9.51 -11.43 -5.75
N GLY A 23 9.23 -10.45 -6.62
CA GLY A 23 10.04 -9.25 -6.79
C GLY A 23 9.86 -8.24 -5.65
N ALA A 24 10.42 -7.04 -5.83
CA ALA A 24 10.15 -5.93 -4.91
C ALA A 24 8.65 -5.58 -4.89
N ASP A 25 8.15 -5.16 -3.74
CA ASP A 25 6.73 -4.84 -3.56
C ASP A 25 6.39 -3.48 -4.17
N THR A 26 5.12 -3.33 -4.57
CA THR A 26 4.58 -2.08 -5.08
C THR A 26 3.99 -1.27 -3.93
N CYS A 27 4.65 -0.17 -3.60
CA CYS A 27 4.30 0.65 -2.44
C CYS A 27 3.78 2.04 -2.82
N PHE A 28 2.92 2.59 -1.96
CA PHE A 28 2.43 3.97 -2.00
C PHE A 28 2.53 4.60 -0.63
N LEU A 29 2.96 5.86 -0.58
CA LEU A 29 2.80 6.70 0.60
C LEU A 29 1.45 7.39 0.51
N VAL A 30 0.58 7.12 1.47
CA VAL A 30 -0.81 7.58 1.48
C VAL A 30 -1.07 8.42 2.72
N ARG A 31 -1.70 9.57 2.52
CA ARG A 31 -2.32 10.35 3.58
C ARG A 31 -3.80 10.01 3.63
N ALA A 32 -4.29 9.63 4.81
CA ALA A 32 -5.70 9.33 5.01
C ALA A 32 -6.12 9.51 6.48
N GLU A 33 -7.43 9.62 6.73
CA GLU A 33 -7.96 9.63 8.10
C GLU A 33 -7.99 8.23 8.71
N SER A 34 -8.21 7.20 7.89
CA SER A 34 -8.36 5.82 8.32
C SER A 34 -7.64 4.82 7.42
N VAL A 35 -7.50 3.59 7.92
CA VAL A 35 -6.92 2.47 7.18
C VAL A 35 -7.78 2.09 5.96
N GLU A 36 -9.11 2.14 6.09
CA GLU A 36 -10.05 1.88 5.00
C GLU A 36 -9.90 2.89 3.88
N GLU A 37 -9.74 4.17 4.23
CA GLU A 37 -9.54 5.22 3.25
C GLU A 37 -8.18 5.10 2.55
N ALA A 38 -7.11 4.80 3.30
CA ALA A 38 -5.80 4.54 2.72
C ALA A 38 -5.83 3.37 1.72
N GLY A 39 -6.47 2.26 2.11
CA GLY A 39 -6.65 1.09 1.26
C GLY A 39 -7.46 1.40 0.01
N ARG A 40 -8.56 2.14 0.13
CA ARG A 40 -9.40 2.55 -1.01
C ARG A 40 -8.61 3.37 -2.04
N LEU A 41 -7.78 4.30 -1.58
CA LEU A 41 -6.93 5.12 -2.46
C LEU A 41 -5.88 4.27 -3.18
N ALA A 42 -5.21 3.36 -2.45
CA ALA A 42 -4.21 2.45 -3.02
C ALA A 42 -4.83 1.48 -4.04
N ASP A 43 -5.96 0.87 -3.72
CA ASP A 43 -6.68 -0.05 -4.63
C ASP A 43 -7.13 0.67 -5.90
N ALA A 44 -7.58 1.92 -5.78
CA ALA A 44 -7.94 2.73 -6.95
C ALA A 44 -6.74 3.00 -7.85
N ALA A 45 -5.56 3.27 -7.28
CA ALA A 45 -4.34 3.45 -8.06
C ALA A 45 -3.85 2.14 -8.70
N LEU A 46 -3.97 1.02 -8.00
CA LEU A 46 -3.57 -0.31 -8.49
C LEU A 46 -4.47 -0.82 -9.62
N ARG A 47 -5.78 -0.59 -9.58
CA ARG A 47 -6.68 -0.91 -10.71
C ARG A 47 -6.33 -0.18 -12.01
N GLY A 48 -5.64 0.96 -11.91
CA GLY A 48 -5.11 1.69 -13.07
C GLY A 48 -3.87 1.03 -13.70
N ALA A 49 -3.17 0.16 -12.95
CA ALA A 49 -2.02 -0.57 -13.43
C ALA A 49 -2.46 -1.82 -14.20
N ARG A 50 -2.06 -1.93 -15.47
CA ARG A 50 -2.29 -3.15 -16.26
C ARG A 50 -1.28 -4.21 -15.83
N GLY A 51 -1.74 -5.40 -15.47
CA GLY A 51 -0.87 -6.40 -14.87
C GLY A 51 -1.53 -7.74 -14.56
N GLY A 52 -0.72 -8.70 -14.14
CA GLY A 52 -1.17 -10.04 -13.75
C GLY A 52 -1.29 -10.23 -12.24
N LEU A 53 -0.82 -9.28 -11.43
CA LEU A 53 -0.92 -9.35 -9.97
C LEU A 53 -2.23 -8.73 -9.47
N ALA A 54 -2.40 -8.78 -8.14
CA ALA A 54 -3.52 -8.16 -7.46
C ALA A 54 -3.66 -6.67 -7.83
N ASP A 55 -4.91 -6.23 -7.95
CA ASP A 55 -5.29 -4.83 -8.17
C ASP A 55 -5.67 -4.12 -6.85
N TRP A 56 -5.21 -4.68 -5.72
CA TRP A 56 -5.50 -4.23 -4.37
C TRP A 56 -4.28 -4.40 -3.46
N ALA A 57 -4.19 -3.57 -2.41
CA ALA A 57 -3.10 -3.60 -1.43
C ALA A 57 -3.35 -4.65 -0.34
N GLN A 58 -2.37 -5.49 -0.04
CA GLN A 58 -2.43 -6.51 1.01
C GLN A 58 -2.16 -5.98 2.41
N VAL A 59 -1.28 -4.98 2.54
CA VAL A 59 -0.82 -4.47 3.83
C VAL A 59 -0.83 -2.95 3.86
N LEU A 60 -1.14 -2.42 5.05
CA LEU A 60 -0.97 -1.00 5.38
C LEU A 60 -0.13 -0.87 6.65
N HIS A 61 0.98 -0.14 6.57
CA HIS A 61 1.77 0.27 7.73
C HIS A 61 1.39 1.68 8.16
N LEU A 62 1.15 1.93 9.46
CA LEU A 62 1.03 3.29 10.00
C LEU A 62 2.44 3.84 10.27
N LEU A 63 2.85 4.82 9.46
CA LEU A 63 4.16 5.47 9.58
C LEU A 63 4.15 6.61 10.61
N GLY A 64 2.98 7.19 10.87
CA GLY A 64 2.81 8.26 11.85
C GLY A 64 1.68 9.22 11.50
N THR A 65 1.71 10.41 12.09
CA THR A 65 0.74 11.47 11.87
C THR A 65 1.38 12.59 11.05
N GLU A 66 0.68 13.02 10.00
CA GLU A 66 1.08 14.16 9.18
C GLU A 66 0.81 15.48 9.92
N GLN A 67 1.76 16.40 9.83
CA GLN A 67 1.71 17.75 10.44
C GLN A 67 1.30 18.85 9.45
N ALA A 68 0.98 18.51 8.20
CA ALA A 68 0.53 19.50 7.22
C ALA A 68 -0.85 20.05 7.61
N THR A 69 -1.11 21.29 7.21
CA THR A 69 -2.43 21.92 7.39
C THR A 69 -3.46 21.41 6.37
N ASP A 70 -2.99 20.73 5.33
CA ASP A 70 -3.82 20.13 4.30
C ASP A 70 -4.48 18.85 4.83
N SER A 71 -5.80 18.81 4.76
CA SER A 71 -6.64 17.72 5.26
C SER A 71 -7.27 16.92 4.12
N GLU A 72 -6.68 16.90 2.93
CA GLU A 72 -7.20 16.09 1.82
C GLU A 72 -6.54 14.70 1.79
N SER A 73 -7.31 13.62 1.88
CA SER A 73 -6.76 12.26 1.75
C SER A 73 -6.30 11.99 0.31
N ARG A 74 -5.02 11.62 0.12
CA ARG A 74 -4.43 11.36 -1.19
C ARG A 74 -3.17 10.51 -1.13
N ILE A 75 -2.79 9.96 -2.28
CA ILE A 75 -1.45 9.38 -2.47
C ILE A 75 -0.45 10.53 -2.56
N LEU A 76 0.52 10.54 -1.65
CA LEU A 76 1.60 11.53 -1.62
C LEU A 76 2.79 11.12 -2.51
N ARG A 77 3.01 9.81 -2.66
CA ARG A 77 4.06 9.24 -3.52
C ARG A 77 3.69 7.82 -3.96
N GLY A 78 4.04 7.48 -5.18
CA GLY A 78 3.97 6.11 -5.71
C GLY A 78 3.38 6.03 -7.12
N PRO A 79 3.40 4.84 -7.73
CA PRO A 79 3.98 3.60 -7.20
C PRO A 79 5.52 3.69 -7.12
N TYR A 80 6.12 3.13 -6.07
CA TYR A 80 7.55 2.88 -5.99
C TYR A 80 7.80 1.40 -5.64
N LEU A 81 8.92 0.85 -6.11
CA LEU A 81 9.28 -0.54 -5.85
C LEU A 81 10.25 -0.63 -4.69
N GLN A 82 9.90 -1.39 -3.67
CA GLN A 82 10.75 -1.62 -2.51
C GLN A 82 10.36 -2.92 -1.81
N HIS A 83 11.32 -3.63 -1.23
CA HIS A 83 10.98 -4.70 -0.29
C HIS A 83 10.33 -4.08 0.95
N ALA A 84 9.06 -4.41 1.19
CA ALA A 84 8.34 -3.90 2.33
C ALA A 84 8.86 -4.52 3.63
N TYR A 85 9.68 -3.76 4.35
CA TYR A 85 10.17 -4.16 5.65
C TYR A 85 9.23 -3.67 6.75
N ARG A 86 8.75 -4.60 7.58
CA ARG A 86 8.01 -4.28 8.79
C ARG A 86 9.00 -3.82 9.88
N TYR A 87 9.23 -2.51 9.99
CA TYR A 87 10.08 -1.93 11.04
C TYR A 87 9.39 -1.83 12.42
N GLY A 88 8.56 -2.81 12.77
CA GLY A 88 7.76 -2.81 14.00
C GLY A 88 6.59 -1.82 14.01
N TRP A 89 6.24 -1.24 12.86
CA TRP A 89 5.08 -0.36 12.74
C TRP A 89 3.77 -1.11 13.02
N ARG A 90 2.79 -0.37 13.54
CA ARG A 90 1.40 -0.81 13.58
C ARG A 90 0.93 -1.06 12.15
N HIS A 91 0.24 -2.18 11.95
CA HIS A 91 -0.12 -2.57 10.60
C HIS A 91 -1.39 -3.41 10.54
N TRP A 92 -2.00 -3.36 9.37
CA TRP A 92 -3.18 -4.13 9.03
C TRP A 92 -2.90 -4.96 7.80
N SER A 93 -3.53 -6.13 7.75
CA SER A 93 -3.52 -6.97 6.56
C SER A 93 -4.94 -7.43 6.23
N ARG A 94 -5.15 -7.79 4.97
CA ARG A 94 -6.35 -8.47 4.49
C ARG A 94 -5.96 -9.50 3.43
N ASP A 95 -6.71 -10.58 3.33
CA ASP A 95 -6.44 -11.70 2.43
C ASP A 95 -7.18 -11.59 1.08
N GLN A 96 -8.17 -10.70 1.00
CA GLN A 96 -8.97 -10.44 -0.20
C GLN A 96 -9.27 -8.95 -0.34
N ALA A 97 -9.50 -8.49 -1.57
CA ALA A 97 -9.79 -7.07 -1.86
C ALA A 97 -10.96 -6.51 -1.04
N ALA A 98 -12.02 -7.29 -0.85
CA ALA A 98 -13.22 -6.87 -0.12
C ALA A 98 -13.19 -7.22 1.38
N ALA A 99 -12.14 -7.91 1.86
CA ALA A 99 -12.04 -8.27 3.26
C ALA A 99 -11.73 -7.02 4.13
N PRO A 100 -12.22 -7.00 5.38
CA PRO A 100 -11.90 -5.91 6.30
C PRO A 100 -10.41 -5.89 6.64
N TRP A 101 -9.90 -4.71 6.98
CA TRP A 101 -8.54 -4.55 7.49
C TRP A 101 -8.42 -5.12 8.90
N VAL A 102 -7.56 -6.13 9.08
CA VAL A 102 -7.33 -6.76 10.39
C VAL A 102 -5.98 -6.30 10.93
N GLU A 103 -6.01 -5.62 12.07
CA GLU A 103 -4.79 -5.23 12.78
C GLU A 103 -4.03 -6.47 13.23
N GLN A 104 -2.73 -6.47 12.98
CA GLN A 104 -1.86 -7.61 13.23
C GLN A 104 -1.00 -7.38 14.48
N PRO A 105 -0.69 -8.43 15.25
CA PRO A 105 0.18 -8.35 16.42
C PRO A 105 1.62 -7.98 16.05
#